data_AF-A0A7J3U6X8-F1
#
_entry.id   AF-A0A7J3U6X8-F1
#
_cell.length_a   1.000
_cell.length_b   1.000
_cell.length_c   1.000
_cell.angle_alpha   90.00
_cell.angle_beta   90.00
_cell.angle_gamma   90.00
#
_symmetry.space_group_name_H-M   'P 1'
#
loop_
_entity.id
_entity.type
_entity.pdbx_description
1 polymer ?
#
loop_
_entity_poly.entity_id
_entity_poly.type
_entity_poly.pdbx_seq_one_letter_code
_entity_poly.pdbx_strand_id
1 'polypeptide(L)'
;PGEKVWIVFVDIHVLDYDGNLFDASSLAALAALSTTMVPAERFEMGKDYPLPIKEPPISCTFVKFNKAIVVDPCLDEETIAEARLTVATDKEGNIRAMQKGLSGSFTLDEVKKVIKASIDNGARIRKILEDAVGRYHGKKN
;
A
#
# COMPACT_ATOMS: atom_id res chain seq x y z
N PRO A 1 5.87 16.23 -27.08
CA PRO A 1 5.93 16.54 -25.62
C PRO A 1 5.30 17.91 -25.37
N GLY A 2 4.47 18.08 -24.34
CA GLY A 2 3.83 19.36 -24.01
C GLY A 2 2.46 19.64 -24.64
N GLU A 3 1.91 18.69 -25.41
CA GLU A 3 0.58 18.84 -26.05
C GLU A 3 -0.45 17.86 -25.49
N LYS A 4 -0.07 16.58 -25.32
CA LYS A 4 -0.94 15.51 -24.83
C LYS A 4 -0.29 14.78 -23.67
N VAL A 5 -1.09 14.45 -22.66
CA VAL A 5 -0.69 13.70 -21.47
C VAL A 5 -1.79 12.71 -21.09
N TRP A 6 -1.40 11.58 -20.49
CA TRP A 6 -2.34 10.69 -19.84
C TRP A 6 -2.67 11.20 -18.44
N ILE A 7 -3.95 11.22 -18.10
CA ILE A 7 -4.43 11.46 -16.73
C ILE A 7 -4.97 10.14 -16.22
N VAL A 8 -4.47 9.70 -15.06
CA VAL A 8 -4.90 8.46 -14.41
C VAL A 8 -5.80 8.82 -13.25
N PHE A 9 -7.03 8.30 -13.25
CA PHE A 9 -7.96 8.39 -12.14
C PHE A 9 -7.99 7.06 -11.40
N VAL A 10 -7.98 7.11 -10.07
CA VAL A 10 -8.07 5.94 -9.20
C VAL A 10 -9.16 6.22 -8.18
N ASP A 11 -10.26 5.50 -8.30
CA ASP A 11 -11.42 5.65 -7.43
C ASP A 11 -11.56 4.41 -6.55
N ILE A 12 -11.54 4.60 -5.24
CA ILE A 12 -11.62 3.51 -4.25
C ILE A 12 -13.02 3.50 -3.66
N HIS A 13 -13.69 2.36 -3.75
CA HIS A 13 -15.04 2.16 -3.25
C HIS A 13 -14.99 1.16 -2.09
N VAL A 14 -15.38 1.62 -0.90
CA VAL A 14 -15.43 0.78 0.30
C VAL A 14 -16.76 0.06 0.34
N LEU A 15 -16.72 -1.27 0.25
CA LEU A 15 -17.92 -2.11 0.26
C LEU A 15 -18.33 -2.50 1.69
N ASP A 16 -17.33 -2.80 2.51
CA ASP A 16 -17.49 -3.18 3.91
C ASP A 16 -16.30 -2.63 4.70
N TYR A 17 -16.55 -2.17 5.93
CA TYR A 17 -15.56 -1.54 6.78
C TYR A 17 -15.47 -2.27 8.12
N ASP A 18 -14.41 -3.08 8.26
CA ASP A 18 -14.05 -3.79 9.48
C ASP A 18 -12.59 -3.49 9.90
N GLY A 19 -12.23 -2.21 9.87
CA GLY A 19 -10.89 -1.75 10.24
C GLY A 19 -9.88 -1.67 9.10
N ASN A 20 -8.68 -1.20 9.45
CA ASN A 20 -7.51 -0.99 8.59
C ASN A 20 -7.76 -0.57 7.12
N LEU A 21 -8.63 0.42 6.92
CA LEU A 21 -8.98 0.86 5.57
C LEU A 21 -7.78 1.43 4.79
N PHE A 22 -6.74 1.90 5.49
CA PHE A 22 -5.53 2.47 4.89
C PHE A 22 -4.79 1.43 4.06
N ASP A 23 -4.47 0.28 4.65
CA ASP A 23 -3.73 -0.77 3.95
C ASP A 23 -4.59 -1.44 2.89
N ALA A 24 -5.87 -1.69 3.19
CA ALA A 24 -6.80 -2.27 2.22
C ALA A 24 -6.93 -1.37 0.97
N SER A 25 -7.14 -0.06 1.16
CA SER A 25 -7.25 0.91 0.06
C SER A 25 -5.95 1.06 -0.70
N SER A 26 -4.81 1.11 0.01
CA SER A 26 -3.50 1.17 -0.63
C SER A 26 -3.27 -0.04 -1.51
N LEU A 27 -3.49 -1.25 -0.99
CA LEU A 27 -3.32 -2.49 -1.73
C LEU A 27 -4.25 -2.58 -2.94
N ALA A 28 -5.52 -2.19 -2.79
CA ALA A 28 -6.49 -2.14 -3.87
C ALA A 28 -6.06 -1.19 -4.99
N ALA A 29 -5.61 0.02 -4.64
CA ALA A 29 -5.10 0.98 -5.62
C ALA A 29 -3.85 0.45 -6.35
N LEU A 30 -2.93 -0.18 -5.62
CA LEU A 30 -1.73 -0.77 -6.22
C LEU A 30 -2.05 -1.92 -7.15
N ALA A 31 -2.98 -2.80 -6.77
CA ALA A 31 -3.44 -3.89 -7.62
C ALA A 31 -4.09 -3.34 -8.89
N ALA A 32 -5.04 -2.41 -8.75
CA ALA A 32 -5.72 -1.79 -9.88
C ALA A 32 -4.71 -1.17 -10.86
N LEU A 33 -3.85 -0.27 -10.37
CA LEU A 33 -2.81 0.36 -11.17
C LEU A 33 -1.90 -0.69 -11.83
N SER A 34 -1.49 -1.73 -11.11
CA SER A 34 -0.59 -2.78 -11.64
C SER A 34 -1.17 -3.59 -12.78
N THR A 35 -2.50 -3.68 -12.84
CA THR A 35 -3.26 -4.38 -13.90
C THR A 35 -3.78 -3.46 -15.00
N THR A 36 -3.66 -2.14 -14.85
CA THR A 36 -4.16 -1.16 -15.83
C THR A 36 -3.37 -1.22 -17.14
N MET A 37 -4.09 -1.26 -18.26
CA MET A 37 -3.57 -1.09 -19.61
C MET A 37 -3.87 0.33 -20.12
N VAL A 38 -2.86 1.01 -20.62
CA VAL A 38 -2.99 2.31 -21.27
C VAL A 38 -3.54 2.09 -22.68
N PRO A 39 -4.70 2.67 -23.04
CA PRO A 39 -5.38 2.42 -24.31
C PRO A 39 -4.78 3.28 -25.43
N ALA A 40 -3.50 3.14 -25.73
CA ALA A 40 -2.80 3.96 -26.70
C ALA A 40 -3.33 3.79 -28.13
N GLU A 41 -3.85 2.61 -28.47
CA GLU A 41 -4.36 2.31 -29.82
C GLU A 41 -5.61 3.12 -30.13
N ARG A 42 -6.50 3.26 -29.14
CA ARG A 42 -7.74 4.05 -29.25
C ARG A 42 -7.49 5.53 -29.59
N PHE A 43 -6.33 6.06 -29.27
CA PHE A 43 -5.96 7.46 -29.51
C PHE A 43 -4.90 7.62 -30.59
N GLU A 44 -4.63 6.58 -31.38
CA GLU A 44 -3.63 6.59 -32.46
C GLU A 44 -2.19 6.89 -31.95
N MET A 45 -1.90 6.53 -30.70
CA MET A 45 -0.63 6.80 -30.01
C MET A 45 0.30 5.57 -29.92
N GLY A 46 -0.02 4.48 -30.63
CA GLY A 46 0.73 3.22 -30.63
C GLY A 46 -0.10 2.03 -30.14
N LYS A 47 0.54 0.92 -29.80
CA LYS A 47 -0.14 -0.26 -29.22
C LYS A 47 -0.41 -0.05 -27.74
N ASP A 48 -1.50 -0.63 -27.24
CA ASP A 48 -1.79 -0.65 -25.80
C ASP A 48 -0.63 -1.24 -25.00
N TYR A 49 -0.33 -0.63 -23.85
CA TYR A 49 0.80 -1.01 -23.02
C TYR A 49 0.45 -0.96 -21.53
N PRO A 50 1.07 -1.79 -20.67
CA PRO A 50 0.83 -1.75 -19.23
C PRO A 50 1.22 -0.39 -18.63
N LEU A 51 0.44 0.10 -17.67
CA LEU A 51 0.76 1.34 -16.97
C LEU A 51 2.16 1.23 -16.31
N PRO A 52 3.08 2.18 -16.60
CA PRO A 52 4.46 2.09 -16.14
C PRO A 52 4.54 2.44 -14.65
N ILE A 53 4.43 1.42 -13.80
CA ILE A 53 4.55 1.56 -12.34
C ILE A 53 5.90 1.02 -11.91
N LYS A 54 6.63 1.86 -11.17
CA LYS A 54 7.86 1.47 -10.51
C LYS A 54 7.54 1.07 -9.07
N GLU A 55 7.85 -0.18 -8.75
CA GLU A 55 7.99 -0.73 -7.39
C GLU A 55 7.17 -0.01 -6.32
N PRO A 56 5.87 -0.32 -6.22
CA PRO A 56 5.02 0.40 -5.30
C PRO A 56 5.37 0.07 -3.84
N PRO A 57 5.36 1.07 -2.94
CA PRO A 57 5.54 0.84 -1.52
C PRO A 57 4.31 0.14 -0.93
N ILE A 58 4.52 -0.74 0.04
CA ILE A 58 3.43 -1.41 0.77
C ILE A 58 3.27 -0.73 2.12
N SER A 59 2.05 -0.32 2.47
CA SER A 59 1.74 0.20 3.79
C SER A 59 1.41 -0.92 4.78
N CYS A 60 1.81 -0.72 6.02
CA CYS A 60 1.35 -1.48 7.18
C CYS A 60 0.93 -0.51 8.27
N THR A 61 -0.29 -0.65 8.77
CA THR A 61 -0.87 0.13 9.85
C THR A 61 -0.81 -0.64 11.16
N PHE A 62 -0.38 0.09 12.19
CA PHE A 62 -0.25 -0.40 13.55
C PHE A 62 -1.07 0.50 14.47
N VAL A 63 -1.71 -0.08 15.47
CA VAL A 63 -2.38 0.67 16.54
C VAL A 63 -1.85 0.24 17.90
N LYS A 64 -1.93 1.18 18.84
CA LYS A 64 -1.45 1.02 20.21
C LYS A 64 -2.61 1.08 21.20
N PHE A 65 -2.60 0.12 22.13
CA PHE A 65 -3.46 0.07 23.30
C PHE A 65 -2.57 -0.06 24.53
N ASN A 66 -2.48 0.98 25.35
CA ASN A 66 -1.60 0.98 26.51
C ASN A 66 -0.14 0.66 26.14
N LYS A 67 0.31 -0.58 26.40
CA LYS A 67 1.66 -1.09 26.10
C LYS A 67 1.70 -2.12 24.97
N ALA A 68 0.54 -2.48 24.42
CA ALA A 68 0.42 -3.42 23.33
C ALA A 68 0.38 -2.67 21.99
N ILE A 69 1.04 -3.21 20.98
CA ILE A 69 0.99 -2.73 19.60
C ILE A 69 0.56 -3.89 18.75
N VAL A 70 -0.52 -3.71 18.01
CA VAL A 70 -1.05 -4.68 17.06
C VAL A 70 -0.89 -4.15 15.63
N VAL A 71 -0.83 -5.07 14.68
CA VAL A 71 -0.80 -4.79 13.25
C VAL A 71 -2.14 -5.20 12.67
N ASP A 72 -2.61 -4.47 11.66
CA ASP A 72 -3.86 -4.77 10.95
C ASP A 72 -5.09 -4.81 11.87
N PRO A 73 -5.47 -3.66 12.48
CA PRO A 73 -6.55 -3.64 13.44
C PRO A 73 -7.92 -3.87 12.80
N CYS A 74 -8.76 -4.67 13.45
CA CYS A 74 -10.19 -4.72 13.15
C CYS A 74 -10.92 -3.44 13.62
N LEU A 75 -12.22 -3.31 13.35
CA LEU A 75 -12.99 -2.12 13.73
C LEU A 75 -12.99 -1.85 15.24
N ASP A 76 -13.15 -2.90 16.05
CA ASP A 76 -13.17 -2.79 17.51
C ASP A 76 -11.80 -2.34 18.04
N GLU A 77 -10.73 -2.91 17.48
CA GLU A 77 -9.36 -2.50 17.76
C GLU A 77 -9.11 -1.06 17.33
N GLU A 78 -9.51 -0.64 16.13
CA GLU A 78 -9.34 0.75 15.69
C GLU A 78 -10.09 1.75 16.61
N THR A 79 -11.28 1.36 17.09
CA THR A 79 -12.14 2.21 17.94
C THR A 79 -11.52 2.51 19.30
N ILE A 80 -10.84 1.53 19.91
CA ILE A 80 -10.24 1.69 21.24
C ILE A 80 -8.78 2.17 21.18
N ALA A 81 -8.25 2.46 19.98
CA ALA A 81 -6.85 2.79 19.78
C ALA A 81 -6.49 4.16 20.34
N GLU A 82 -5.35 4.24 21.03
CA GLU A 82 -4.83 5.50 21.55
C GLU A 82 -3.98 6.20 20.50
N ALA A 83 -3.16 5.44 19.78
CA ALA A 83 -2.24 5.92 18.77
C ALA A 83 -2.23 4.99 17.57
N ARG A 84 -2.10 5.56 16.38
CA ARG A 84 -1.93 4.80 15.12
C ARG A 84 -0.62 5.20 14.46
N LEU A 85 0.08 4.26 13.85
CA LEU A 85 1.25 4.52 13.03
C LEU A 85 1.16 3.69 11.75
N THR A 86 1.09 4.35 10.60
CA THR A 86 1.18 3.70 9.29
C THR A 86 2.58 3.89 8.74
N VAL A 87 3.22 2.81 8.30
CA VAL A 87 4.56 2.82 7.71
C VAL A 87 4.49 2.20 6.32
N ALA A 88 4.99 2.90 5.31
CA ALA A 88 5.08 2.41 3.94
C ALA A 88 6.54 2.06 3.60
N THR A 89 6.79 0.83 3.17
CA THR A 89 8.13 0.30 2.86
C THR A 89 8.25 -0.16 1.41
N ASP A 90 9.42 0.04 0.80
CA ASP A 90 9.73 -0.47 -0.54
C ASP A 90 10.33 -1.89 -0.51
N LYS A 91 10.79 -2.39 -1.66
CA LYS A 91 11.39 -3.73 -1.79
C LYS A 91 12.73 -3.90 -1.07
N GLU A 92 13.44 -2.81 -0.86
CA GLU A 92 14.75 -2.78 -0.22
C GLU A 92 14.61 -2.55 1.30
N GLY A 93 13.38 -2.38 1.78
CA GLY A 93 13.07 -2.09 3.18
C GLY A 93 13.24 -0.61 3.52
N ASN A 94 13.43 0.27 2.54
CA ASN A 94 13.48 1.70 2.79
C ASN A 94 12.07 2.23 3.11
N ILE A 95 12.01 3.15 4.07
CA ILE A 95 10.77 3.83 4.43
C ILE A 95 10.47 4.88 3.35
N ARG A 96 9.31 4.76 2.72
CA ARG A 96 8.80 5.74 1.73
C ARG A 96 7.85 6.75 2.35
N ALA A 97 7.09 6.34 3.35
CA ALA A 97 6.20 7.22 4.10
C ALA A 97 5.98 6.70 5.52
N MET A 98 5.67 7.62 6.43
CA MET A 98 5.24 7.29 7.78
C MET A 98 4.24 8.33 8.27
N GLN A 99 3.14 7.89 8.89
CA GLN A 99 2.10 8.79 9.37
C GLN A 99 1.57 8.34 10.73
N LYS A 100 1.76 9.19 11.73
CA LYS A 100 1.11 9.05 13.04
C LYS A 100 -0.32 9.58 12.96
N GLY A 101 -1.27 8.80 13.45
CA GLY A 101 -2.65 9.19 13.67
C GLY A 101 -3.00 9.26 15.15
N LEU A 102 -4.23 9.71 15.42
CA LEU A 102 -4.83 9.81 16.76
C LEU A 102 -4.05 10.72 17.72
N SER A 103 -4.54 10.85 18.95
CA SER A 103 -4.00 11.76 19.97
C SER A 103 -2.84 11.16 20.78
N GLY A 104 -2.71 9.85 20.82
CA GLY A 104 -1.66 9.15 21.57
C GLY A 104 -0.26 9.26 20.95
N SER A 105 0.70 8.64 21.63
CA SER A 105 2.12 8.73 21.31
C SER A 105 2.80 7.36 21.31
N PHE A 106 3.92 7.30 20.59
CA PHE A 106 4.83 6.17 20.56
C PHE A 106 6.18 6.59 21.15
N THR A 107 6.82 5.70 21.89
CA THR A 107 8.22 5.87 22.27
C THR A 107 9.12 5.57 21.07
N LEU A 108 10.36 6.06 21.09
CA LEU A 108 11.31 5.81 20.00
C LEU A 108 11.58 4.31 19.79
N ASP A 109 11.59 3.52 20.87
CA ASP A 109 11.81 2.08 20.78
C ASP A 109 10.60 1.35 20.20
N GLU A 110 9.39 1.80 20.52
CA GLU A 110 8.16 1.33 19.88
C GLU A 110 8.14 1.64 18.38
N VAL A 111 8.53 2.85 17.99
CA VAL A 111 8.62 3.23 16.56
C VAL A 111 9.62 2.34 15.83
N LYS A 112 10.81 2.10 16.40
CA LYS A 112 11.81 1.18 15.81
C LYS A 112 11.25 -0.24 15.65
N LYS A 113 10.49 -0.72 16.64
CA LYS A 113 9.83 -2.03 16.59
C LYS A 113 8.78 -2.09 15.47
N VAL A 114 7.98 -1.03 15.33
CA VAL A 114 6.97 -0.90 14.26
C VAL A 114 7.62 -0.87 12.88
N ILE A 115 8.70 -0.11 12.69
CA ILE A 115 9.44 -0.06 11.41
C ILE A 115 9.94 -1.46 11.04
N LYS A 116 10.57 -2.17 11.98
CA LYS A 116 11.07 -3.53 11.73
C LYS A 116 9.94 -4.48 11.35
N ALA A 117 8.83 -4.44 12.09
CA ALA A 117 7.65 -5.26 11.78
C ALA A 117 7.03 -4.90 10.43
N SER A 118 7.05 -3.63 10.02
CA SER A 118 6.57 -3.18 8.72
C SER A 118 7.42 -3.69 7.56
N ILE A 119 8.74 -3.80 7.73
CA ILE A 119 9.62 -4.41 6.71
C ILE A 119 9.27 -5.89 6.53
N ASP A 120 9.13 -6.62 7.64
CA ASP A 120 8.82 -8.05 7.61
C ASP A 120 7.43 -8.33 7.01
N ASN A 121 6.40 -7.58 7.43
CA ASN A 121 5.04 -7.74 6.93
C ASN A 121 4.89 -7.21 5.49
N GLY A 122 5.53 -6.08 5.17
CA GLY A 122 5.53 -5.50 3.83
C GLY A 122 6.11 -6.45 2.79
N ALA A 123 7.17 -7.20 3.14
CA ALA A 123 7.73 -8.23 2.27
C ALA A 123 6.74 -9.37 1.98
N ARG A 124 5.96 -9.82 2.99
CA ARG A 124 4.93 -10.86 2.81
C ARG A 124 3.78 -10.38 1.94
N ILE A 125 3.24 -9.19 2.25
CA ILE A 125 2.11 -8.60 1.52
C ILE A 125 2.50 -8.31 0.07
N ARG A 126 3.73 -7.83 -0.17
CA ARG A 126 4.25 -7.64 -1.54
C ARG A 126 4.19 -8.92 -2.36
N LYS A 127 4.62 -10.04 -1.79
CA LYS A 127 4.57 -11.33 -2.48
C LYS A 127 3.14 -11.70 -2.86
N ILE A 128 2.18 -11.52 -1.95
CA ILE A 128 0.75 -11.78 -2.22
C ILE A 128 0.24 -10.89 -3.35
N LEU A 129 0.60 -9.60 -3.34
CA LEU A 129 0.24 -8.67 -4.40
C LEU A 129 0.82 -9.11 -5.75
N GLU A 130 2.12 -9.44 -5.80
CA GLU A 130 2.81 -9.88 -7.01
C GLU A 130 2.22 -11.17 -7.60
N ASP A 131 1.90 -12.14 -6.73
CA ASP A 131 1.25 -13.39 -7.10
C ASP A 131 -0.17 -13.12 -7.66
N ALA A 132 -0.92 -12.21 -7.05
CA ALA A 132 -2.29 -11.87 -7.47
C ALA A 132 -2.35 -11.08 -8.78
N VAL A 133 -1.45 -10.11 -9.00
CA VAL A 133 -1.43 -9.30 -10.24
C VAL A 133 -0.75 -10.02 -11.40
N GLY A 134 -0.24 -11.24 -11.20
CA GLY A 134 0.35 -12.06 -12.25
C GLY A 134 1.67 -11.52 -12.80
N ARG A 135 2.33 -10.57 -12.12
CA ARG A 135 3.65 -10.06 -12.51
C ARG A 135 4.76 -11.02 -12.04
N TYR A 136 4.70 -12.27 -12.45
CA TYR A 136 5.88 -13.13 -12.50
C TYR A 136 6.79 -12.62 -13.63
N HIS A 137 7.59 -11.58 -13.36
CA HIS A 137 8.74 -11.22 -14.20
C HIS A 137 9.75 -12.37 -14.14
N GLY A 138 9.53 -13.44 -14.92
CA GLY A 138 10.33 -14.65 -14.72
C GLY A 138 10.10 -15.85 -15.64
N LYS A 139 9.32 -15.77 -16.73
CA LYS A 139 9.52 -16.68 -17.87
C LYS A 139 9.52 -15.87 -19.16
N LYS A 140 10.73 -15.62 -19.66
CA LYS A 140 10.98 -15.34 -21.08
C LYS A 140 10.30 -16.44 -21.90
N ASN A 141 9.37 -16.05 -22.75
CA ASN A 141 9.18 -16.72 -24.04
C ASN A 141 9.75 -15.77 -25.09
#